data_AF-A0A2V8KI42-F1
#
_entry.id   AF-A0A2V8KI42-F1
#
_cell.length_a   1.000
_cell.length_b   1.000
_cell.length_c   1.000
_cell.angle_alpha   90.00
_cell.angle_beta   90.00
_cell.angle_gamma   90.00
#
_symmetry.space_group_name_H-M   'P 1'
#
loop_
_entity.id
_entity.type
_entity.pdbx_description
1 polymer ?
#
loop_
_entity_poly.entity_id
_entity_poly.type
_entity_poly.pdbx_seq_one_letter_code
_entity_poly.pdbx_strand_id
1 'polypeptide(L)'
;QIARLIKGGVGVEAAFADVGGWDHHTNETPQLTGLLQQLGASLSAFVHDMGDRMEDIVLVTMSEFGRTVQEDGNGGTDHGHGNVMMVLGGPVRGGKVYGRWPGLEPEQLFEGRDLAVTTDFRDVLGELVSHHFGQKIDRVFPGYSPGEPLRLLKS
;
A
#
# COMPACT_ATOMS: atom_id res chain seq x y z
N GLN A 1 17.01 3.96 -7.53
CA GLN A 1 17.66 3.07 -8.53
C GLN A 1 16.66 2.56 -9.56
N ILE A 2 15.46 2.14 -9.16
CA ILE A 2 14.35 1.74 -10.06
C ILE A 2 14.08 2.78 -11.16
N ALA A 3 13.98 4.06 -10.81
CA ALA A 3 13.82 5.16 -11.76
C ALA A 3 14.86 5.16 -12.91
N ARG A 4 16.12 4.81 -12.61
CA ARG A 4 17.17 4.73 -13.64
C ARG A 4 16.97 3.52 -14.57
N LEU A 5 16.52 2.39 -14.03
CA LEU A 5 16.22 1.19 -14.81
C LEU A 5 15.04 1.45 -15.77
N ILE A 6 13.97 2.06 -15.27
CA ILE A 6 12.81 2.45 -16.09
C ILE A 6 13.25 3.40 -17.20
N LYS A 7 13.96 4.50 -16.87
CA LYS A 7 14.44 5.45 -17.87
C LYS A 7 15.47 4.86 -18.84
N GLY A 8 16.21 3.84 -18.41
CA GLY A 8 17.16 3.10 -19.23
C GLY A 8 16.52 2.17 -20.24
N GLY A 9 15.20 1.93 -20.17
CA GLY A 9 14.47 1.12 -21.15
C GLY A 9 14.83 -0.36 -21.12
N VAL A 10 15.30 -0.89 -20.00
CA VAL A 10 15.77 -2.29 -19.88
C VAL A 10 14.62 -3.32 -19.75
N GLY A 11 13.37 -2.91 -20.01
CA GLY A 11 12.19 -3.78 -19.92
C GLY A 11 11.78 -4.12 -18.50
N VAL A 12 11.73 -3.12 -17.60
CA VAL A 12 11.24 -3.33 -16.23
C VAL A 12 9.73 -3.57 -16.27
N GLU A 13 9.30 -4.78 -15.93
CA GLU A 13 7.87 -5.12 -15.76
C GLU A 13 7.44 -4.97 -14.30
N ALA A 14 8.27 -5.39 -13.35
CA ALA A 14 8.02 -5.23 -11.92
C ALA A 14 9.33 -4.96 -11.16
N ALA A 15 9.26 -4.17 -10.11
CA ALA A 15 10.38 -3.89 -9.22
C ALA A 15 9.90 -3.72 -7.78
N PHE A 16 10.73 -4.15 -6.84
CA PHE A 16 10.47 -4.06 -5.40
C PHE A 16 11.57 -3.23 -4.74
N ALA A 17 11.20 -2.47 -3.72
CA ALA A 17 12.11 -1.72 -2.89
C ALA A 17 11.65 -1.79 -1.44
N ASP A 18 12.54 -2.26 -0.57
CA ASP A 18 12.27 -2.35 0.86
C ASP A 18 12.67 -1.04 1.54
N VAL A 19 11.81 -0.60 2.47
CA VAL A 19 12.10 0.54 3.36
C VAL A 19 11.96 0.03 4.78
N GLY A 20 13.08 -0.16 5.47
CA GLY A 20 13.11 -0.63 6.86
C GLY A 20 12.92 0.49 7.88
N GLY A 21 12.90 0.10 9.16
CA GLY A 21 12.83 1.02 10.29
C GLY A 21 11.43 1.30 10.81
N TRP A 22 10.40 0.57 10.39
CA TRP A 22 9.01 0.80 10.82
C TRP A 22 8.59 0.01 12.06
N ASP A 23 9.41 -0.93 12.52
CA ASP A 23 9.06 -1.82 13.62
C ASP A 23 9.48 -1.23 14.97
N HIS A 24 8.67 -0.30 15.47
CA HIS A 24 8.89 0.41 16.72
C HIS A 24 7.71 0.14 17.65
N HIS A 25 7.98 0.17 18.97
CA HIS A 25 6.99 -0.16 20.00
C HIS A 25 6.98 0.85 21.15
N THR A 26 7.77 1.92 21.04
CA THR A 26 7.89 2.98 22.03
C THR A 26 8.37 4.24 21.33
N ASN A 27 8.01 5.42 21.83
CA ASN A 27 8.48 6.71 21.28
C ASN A 27 8.20 6.84 19.77
N GLU A 28 7.06 6.33 19.33
CA GLU A 28 6.73 6.16 17.91
C GLU A 28 6.51 7.49 17.20
N THR A 29 5.91 8.49 17.86
CA THR A 29 5.60 9.80 17.25
C THR A 29 6.79 10.43 16.51
N PRO A 30 7.95 10.70 17.15
CA PRO A 30 9.08 11.29 16.43
C PRO A 30 9.67 10.36 15.37
N GLN A 31 9.69 9.04 15.60
CA GLN A 31 10.27 8.08 14.67
C GLN A 31 9.42 7.93 13.40
N LEU A 32 8.12 7.69 13.57
CA LEU A 32 7.14 7.61 12.48
C LEU A 32 7.07 8.93 11.71
N THR A 33 7.18 10.08 12.38
CA THR A 33 7.25 11.38 11.71
C THR A 33 8.42 11.43 10.72
N GLY A 34 9.62 11.02 11.12
CA GLY A 34 10.79 10.98 10.24
C GLY A 34 10.61 10.00 9.07
N LEU A 35 10.09 8.80 9.35
CA LEU A 35 9.86 7.77 8.33
C LEU A 35 8.81 8.18 7.30
N LEU A 36 7.68 8.76 7.76
CA LEU A 36 6.62 9.25 6.90
C LEU A 36 7.10 10.43 6.03
N GLN A 37 7.92 11.33 6.59
CA GLN A 37 8.56 12.40 5.82
C GLN A 37 9.48 11.84 4.74
N GLN A 38 10.34 10.86 5.09
CA GLN A 38 11.24 10.22 4.13
C GLN A 38 10.46 9.48 3.04
N LEU A 39 9.41 8.74 3.40
CA LEU A 39 8.54 8.04 2.45
C LEU A 39 7.87 9.03 1.50
N GLY A 40 7.22 10.07 2.03
CA GLY A 40 6.56 11.09 1.22
C GLY A 40 7.53 11.82 0.28
N ALA A 41 8.71 12.20 0.76
CA ALA A 41 9.73 12.83 -0.06
C ALA A 41 10.24 11.89 -1.17
N SER A 42 10.43 10.61 -0.86
CA SER A 42 10.90 9.61 -1.84
C SER A 42 9.87 9.35 -2.94
N LEU A 43 8.59 9.22 -2.56
CA LEU A 43 7.48 9.06 -3.52
C LEU A 43 7.34 10.30 -4.41
N SER A 44 7.40 11.50 -3.82
CA SER A 44 7.35 12.77 -4.55
C SER A 44 8.51 12.91 -5.54
N ALA A 45 9.74 12.62 -5.10
CA ALA A 45 10.92 12.65 -5.95
C ALA A 45 10.84 11.63 -7.10
N PHE A 46 10.32 10.42 -6.84
CA PHE A 46 10.10 9.41 -7.87
C PHE A 46 9.11 9.87 -8.93
N VAL A 47 7.95 10.38 -8.51
CA VAL A 47 6.92 10.91 -9.43
C VAL A 47 7.48 12.05 -10.27
N HIS A 48 8.21 12.99 -9.65
CA HIS A 48 8.84 14.08 -10.38
C HIS A 48 9.87 13.57 -11.40
N ASP A 49 10.73 12.62 -11.02
CA ASP A 49 11.79 12.10 -11.91
C ASP A 49 11.24 11.29 -13.10
N MET A 50 10.09 10.65 -12.94
CA MET A 50 9.42 9.92 -14.02
C MET A 50 8.69 10.85 -15.00
N GLY A 51 8.10 11.95 -14.51
CA GLY A 51 7.33 12.88 -15.35
C GLY A 51 6.25 12.14 -16.15
N ASP A 52 6.19 12.37 -17.47
CA ASP A 52 5.22 11.75 -18.38
C ASP A 52 5.27 10.21 -18.36
N ARG A 53 6.38 9.59 -17.95
CA ARG A 53 6.46 8.12 -17.82
C ARG A 53 5.53 7.57 -16.74
N MET A 54 5.07 8.40 -15.80
CA MET A 54 4.06 7.99 -14.83
C MET A 54 2.76 7.50 -15.48
N GLU A 55 2.48 7.87 -16.74
CA GLU A 55 1.34 7.37 -17.52
C GLU A 55 1.28 5.84 -17.59
N ASP A 56 2.42 5.15 -17.48
CA ASP A 56 2.53 3.69 -17.56
C ASP A 56 3.14 3.08 -16.28
N ILE A 57 3.03 3.76 -15.13
CA ILE A 57 3.57 3.28 -13.87
C ILE A 57 2.45 3.23 -12.83
N VAL A 58 2.35 2.09 -12.13
CA VAL A 58 1.58 1.95 -10.89
C VAL A 58 2.53 1.54 -9.76
N LEU A 59 2.55 2.34 -8.69
CA LEU A 59 3.30 2.07 -7.47
C LEU A 59 2.31 1.77 -6.35
N VAL A 60 2.57 0.68 -5.62
CA VAL A 60 1.79 0.23 -4.46
C VAL A 60 2.71 0.15 -3.25
N THR A 61 2.28 0.68 -2.10
CA THR A 61 2.95 0.45 -0.82
C THR A 61 2.25 -0.67 -0.06
N MET A 62 3.04 -1.53 0.58
CA MET A 62 2.55 -2.63 1.41
C MET A 62 3.39 -2.73 2.68
N SER A 63 2.77 -3.27 3.73
CA SER A 63 3.40 -3.58 5.00
C SER A 63 2.96 -4.98 5.43
N GLU A 64 3.82 -5.70 6.14
CA GLU A 64 3.55 -7.04 6.68
C GLU A 64 2.65 -7.00 7.92
N PHE A 65 2.60 -5.86 8.61
CA PHE A 65 1.77 -5.64 9.79
C PHE A 65 0.99 -4.31 9.72
N GLY A 66 -0.07 -4.26 10.52
CA GLY A 66 -0.71 -3.02 10.98
C GLY A 66 -0.29 -2.68 12.41
N ARG A 67 -0.98 -1.72 13.03
CA ARG A 67 -0.77 -1.35 14.43
C ARG A 67 -2.04 -1.51 15.25
N THR A 68 -1.89 -1.82 16.53
CA THR A 68 -3.03 -1.77 17.46
C THR A 68 -3.61 -0.36 17.50
N VAL A 69 -4.93 -0.26 17.72
CA VAL A 69 -5.59 1.05 17.79
C VAL A 69 -5.25 1.81 19.07
N GLN A 70 -5.03 1.08 20.17
CA GLN A 70 -4.67 1.64 21.47
C GLN A 70 -3.19 1.43 21.76
N GLU A 71 -2.61 2.35 22.53
CA GLU A 71 -1.28 2.21 23.11
C GLU A 71 -1.25 1.07 24.15
N ASP A 72 -0.10 0.41 24.24
CA ASP A 72 0.21 -0.60 25.23
C ASP A 72 0.70 0.03 26.56
N GLY A 73 1.07 -0.82 27.52
CA GLY A 73 1.59 -0.37 28.82
C GLY A 73 2.95 0.35 28.75
N ASN A 74 3.62 0.34 27.60
CA ASN A 74 4.92 0.97 27.37
C ASN A 74 4.79 2.34 26.67
N GLY A 75 3.57 2.78 26.35
CA GLY A 75 3.31 4.03 25.64
C GLY A 75 3.69 3.99 24.16
N GLY A 76 3.55 2.82 23.52
CA GLY A 76 3.60 2.66 22.06
C GLY A 76 2.56 1.65 21.58
N THR A 77 2.65 1.19 20.33
CA THR A 77 1.69 0.24 19.76
C THR A 77 2.32 -1.10 19.40
N ASP A 78 1.52 -2.16 19.50
CA ASP A 78 1.91 -3.50 19.07
C ASP A 78 1.62 -3.71 17.57
N HIS A 79 2.05 -4.85 17.06
CA HIS A 79 1.59 -5.33 15.74
C HIS A 79 0.08 -5.58 15.79
N GLY A 80 -0.60 -5.09 14.77
CA GLY A 80 -2.04 -5.21 14.56
C GLY A 80 -2.37 -5.76 13.18
N HIS A 81 -3.66 -6.01 12.95
CA HIS A 81 -4.13 -6.73 11.78
C HIS A 81 -4.27 -5.84 10.52
N GLY A 82 -4.93 -4.68 10.64
CA GLY A 82 -5.23 -3.81 9.51
C GLY A 82 -4.20 -2.70 9.30
N ASN A 83 -3.89 -2.40 8.03
CA ASN A 83 -3.04 -1.27 7.62
C ASN A 83 -3.64 -0.53 6.42
N VAL A 84 -2.89 0.44 5.89
CA VAL A 84 -3.25 1.19 4.68
C VAL A 84 -2.26 0.87 3.56
N MET A 85 -2.79 0.56 2.37
CA MET A 85 -2.03 0.52 1.14
C MET A 85 -2.21 1.84 0.38
N MET A 86 -1.11 2.47 -0.02
CA MET A 86 -1.13 3.63 -0.90
C MET A 86 -0.87 3.18 -2.32
N VAL A 87 -1.68 3.68 -3.26
CA VAL A 87 -1.56 3.37 -4.69
C VAL A 87 -1.46 4.68 -5.46
N LEU A 88 -0.41 4.83 -6.26
CA LEU A 88 -0.16 6.02 -7.08
C LEU A 88 0.28 5.63 -8.49
N GLY A 89 -0.05 6.46 -9.47
CA GLY A 89 0.27 6.17 -10.86
C GLY A 89 -0.64 6.90 -11.84
N GLY A 90 -0.20 7.04 -13.09
CA GLY A 90 -1.01 7.61 -14.16
C GLY A 90 -2.30 6.83 -14.42
N PRO A 91 -2.27 5.48 -14.46
CA PRO A 91 -3.47 4.66 -14.60
C PRO A 91 -4.39 4.67 -13.37
N VAL A 92 -3.93 5.16 -12.21
CA VAL A 92 -4.71 5.08 -10.96
C VAL A 92 -5.79 6.15 -10.95
N ARG A 93 -7.02 5.75 -10.60
CA ARG A 93 -8.13 6.66 -10.26
C ARG A 93 -7.90 7.22 -8.84
N GLY A 94 -6.89 8.08 -8.68
CA GLY A 94 -6.51 8.67 -7.39
C GLY A 94 -7.52 9.66 -6.81
N GLY A 95 -7.15 10.31 -5.70
CA GLY A 95 -7.94 11.36 -5.05
C GLY A 95 -9.08 10.86 -4.16
N LYS A 96 -9.05 9.59 -3.75
CA LYS A 96 -10.10 8.94 -2.95
C LYS A 96 -9.52 7.85 -2.05
N VAL A 97 -10.20 7.62 -0.94
CA VAL A 97 -9.98 6.45 -0.08
C VAL A 97 -10.86 5.31 -0.60
N TYR A 98 -10.24 4.16 -0.83
CA TYR A 98 -10.92 2.94 -1.26
C TYR A 98 -11.18 2.03 -0.07
N GLY A 99 -12.09 1.08 -0.25
CA GLY A 99 -12.50 0.15 0.80
C GLY A 99 -13.52 0.75 1.77
N ARG A 100 -13.86 -0.01 2.80
CA ARG A 100 -14.76 0.44 3.86
C ARG A 100 -13.94 0.91 5.06
N TRP A 101 -14.36 2.01 5.69
CA TRP A 101 -13.83 2.47 6.96
C TRP A 101 -14.92 2.34 8.02
N PRO A 102 -14.91 1.27 8.83
CA PRO A 102 -15.95 1.07 9.83
C PRO A 102 -15.82 2.08 10.98
N GLY A 103 -14.60 2.52 11.29
CA GLY A 103 -14.29 3.48 12.37
C GLY A 103 -13.35 2.86 13.41
N LEU A 104 -13.24 3.52 14.56
CA LEU A 104 -12.34 3.14 15.67
C LEU A 104 -13.09 2.79 16.97
N GLU A 105 -14.43 2.81 16.95
CA GLU A 105 -15.21 2.43 18.13
C GLU A 105 -14.99 0.94 18.45
N PRO A 106 -15.03 0.54 19.73
CA PRO A 106 -14.68 -0.84 20.13
C PRO A 106 -15.42 -1.94 19.34
N GLU A 107 -16.70 -1.73 19.00
CA GLU A 107 -17.52 -2.69 18.26
C GLU A 107 -17.16 -2.79 16.77
N GLN A 108 -16.38 -1.84 16.26
CA GLN A 108 -15.91 -1.77 14.88
C GLN A 108 -14.52 -2.40 14.71
N LEU A 109 -13.81 -2.63 15.83
CA LEU A 109 -12.49 -3.22 15.84
C LEU A 109 -12.54 -4.74 15.68
N PHE A 110 -11.57 -5.29 14.96
CA PHE A 110 -11.33 -6.73 14.93
C PHE A 110 -10.92 -7.19 16.33
N GLU A 111 -11.73 -8.11 16.88
CA GLU A 111 -11.58 -8.64 18.25
C GLU A 111 -11.49 -7.55 19.34
N GLY A 112 -12.05 -6.35 19.08
CA GLY A 112 -12.00 -5.23 20.03
C GLY A 112 -10.63 -4.57 20.17
N ARG A 113 -9.63 -4.92 19.33
CA ARG A 113 -8.23 -4.50 19.49
C ARG A 113 -7.63 -3.87 18.23
N ASP A 114 -7.85 -4.51 17.09
CA ASP A 114 -7.16 -4.17 15.84
C ASP A 114 -8.10 -3.51 14.82
N LEU A 115 -7.53 -2.81 13.83
CA LEU A 115 -8.33 -2.35 12.69
C LEU A 115 -8.91 -3.56 11.93
N ALA A 116 -10.21 -3.49 11.63
CA ALA A 116 -10.85 -4.47 10.76
C ALA A 116 -10.29 -4.37 9.34
N VAL A 117 -9.81 -5.49 8.81
CA VAL A 117 -9.40 -5.60 7.40
C VAL A 117 -10.65 -5.64 6.54
N THR A 118 -10.86 -4.60 5.74
CA THR A 118 -12.04 -4.47 4.86
C THR A 118 -11.76 -4.75 3.40
N THR A 119 -10.48 -4.82 3.03
CA THR A 119 -9.98 -5.06 1.67
C THR A 119 -8.79 -5.99 1.75
N ASP A 120 -8.83 -7.11 1.02
CA ASP A 120 -7.69 -8.01 0.93
C ASP A 120 -6.65 -7.41 -0.02
N PHE A 121 -5.37 -7.49 0.32
CA PHE A 121 -4.30 -6.94 -0.54
C PHE A 121 -4.30 -7.56 -1.94
N ARG A 122 -4.80 -8.81 -2.07
CA ARG A 122 -4.94 -9.51 -3.36
C ARG A 122 -6.02 -8.91 -4.24
N ASP A 123 -7.02 -8.22 -3.68
CA ASP A 123 -7.98 -7.44 -4.48
C ASP A 123 -7.25 -6.25 -5.15
N VAL A 124 -6.37 -5.56 -4.41
CA VAL A 124 -5.57 -4.44 -4.94
C VAL A 124 -4.59 -4.93 -6.00
N LEU A 125 -3.75 -5.90 -5.66
CA LEU A 125 -2.76 -6.44 -6.60
C LEU A 125 -3.41 -7.17 -7.77
N GLY A 126 -4.56 -7.81 -7.55
CA GLY A 126 -5.34 -8.49 -8.58
C GLY A 126 -5.78 -7.55 -9.69
N GLU A 127 -6.19 -6.32 -9.37
CA GLU A 127 -6.51 -5.32 -10.39
C GLU A 127 -5.28 -4.89 -11.20
N LEU A 128 -4.10 -4.80 -10.59
CA LEU A 128 -2.86 -4.54 -11.33
C LEU A 128 -2.53 -5.72 -12.25
N VAL A 129 -2.63 -6.94 -11.75
CA VAL A 129 -2.41 -8.18 -12.53
C VAL A 129 -3.34 -8.23 -13.75
N SER A 130 -4.63 -7.92 -13.59
CA SER A 130 -5.59 -8.00 -14.68
C SER A 130 -5.53 -6.81 -15.64
N HIS A 131 -5.44 -5.58 -15.14
CA HIS A 131 -5.60 -4.38 -15.97
C HIS A 131 -4.26 -3.75 -16.39
N HIS A 132 -3.24 -3.79 -15.55
CA HIS A 132 -1.93 -3.24 -15.89
C HIS A 132 -1.06 -4.27 -16.63
N PHE A 133 -1.03 -5.51 -16.14
CA PHE A 133 -0.24 -6.59 -16.77
C PHE A 133 -1.02 -7.42 -17.81
N GLY A 134 -2.34 -7.27 -17.90
CA GLY A 134 -3.17 -8.06 -18.83
C GLY A 134 -3.17 -9.57 -18.53
N GLN A 135 -2.90 -9.97 -17.29
CA GLN A 135 -2.78 -11.38 -16.89
C GLN A 135 -4.01 -11.86 -16.10
N LYS A 136 -4.18 -13.19 -16.04
CA LYS A 136 -5.23 -13.78 -15.20
C LYS A 136 -4.78 -13.78 -13.74
N ILE A 137 -5.64 -13.30 -12.85
CA ILE A 137 -5.39 -13.24 -11.40
C ILE A 137 -4.99 -14.62 -10.85
N ASP A 138 -5.68 -15.69 -11.24
CA ASP A 138 -5.41 -17.06 -10.79
C ASP A 138 -4.00 -17.59 -11.15
N ARG A 139 -3.31 -16.98 -12.12
CA ARG A 139 -1.89 -17.31 -12.39
C ARG A 139 -0.94 -16.80 -11.30
N VAL A 140 -1.31 -15.70 -10.64
CA VAL A 140 -0.48 -15.03 -9.62
C VAL A 140 -0.97 -15.37 -8.21
N PHE A 141 -2.29 -15.47 -8.03
CA PHE A 141 -2.95 -15.86 -6.78
C PHE A 141 -3.82 -17.11 -6.99
N PRO A 142 -3.23 -18.31 -7.06
CA PRO A 142 -3.97 -19.54 -7.33
C PRO A 142 -5.07 -19.79 -6.30
N GLY A 143 -6.28 -20.07 -6.76
CA GLY A 143 -7.43 -20.36 -5.91
C GLY A 143 -8.04 -19.14 -5.20
N TYR A 144 -7.52 -17.94 -5.46
CA TYR A 144 -8.12 -16.71 -4.96
C TYR A 144 -9.21 -16.20 -5.91
N SER A 145 -10.38 -15.92 -5.34
CA SER A 145 -11.48 -15.27 -6.06
C SER A 145 -11.63 -13.85 -5.50
N PRO A 146 -11.32 -12.81 -6.30
CA PRO A 146 -11.48 -11.43 -5.87
C PRO A 146 -12.93 -11.13 -5.46
N GLY A 147 -13.08 -10.18 -4.54
CA GLY A 147 -14.38 -9.62 -4.20
C GLY A 147 -14.94 -8.69 -5.28
N GLU A 148 -15.83 -7.79 -4.86
CA GLU A 148 -16.30 -6.72 -5.73
C GLU A 148 -15.12 -5.85 -6.20
N PRO A 149 -15.02 -5.51 -7.51
CA PRO A 149 -13.92 -4.70 -8.02
C PRO A 149 -13.82 -3.34 -7.32
N LEU A 150 -12.62 -2.99 -6.87
CA LEU A 150 -12.30 -1.69 -6.27
C LEU A 150 -12.35 -0.56 -7.31
N ARG A 151 -12.14 -0.90 -8.60
CA ARG A 151 -12.04 0.03 -9.73
C ARG A 151 -10.93 1.06 -9.50
N LEU A 152 -9.75 0.56 -9.10
CA LEU A 152 -8.55 1.35 -8.84
C LEU A 152 -7.98 1.95 -10.11
N LEU A 153 -8.03 1.21 -11.23
CA LEU A 153 -7.39 1.62 -12.48
C LEU A 153 -8.39 2.23 -13.48
N LYS A 154 -7.91 3.19 -14.27
CA LYS A 154 -8.61 3.76 -15.43
C LYS A 154 -8.72 2.66 -16.49
N SER A 155 -9.90 2.57 -17.11
CA SER A 155 -10.22 1.65 -18.19
C SER A 155 -9.61 2.10 -19.50
#